data_AF-R7BJ60-F1
#
_entry.id   AF-R7BJ60-F1
#
_cell.length_a   1.000
_cell.length_b   1.000
_cell.length_c   1.000
_cell.angle_alpha   90.00
_cell.angle_beta   90.00
_cell.angle_gamma   90.00
#
_symmetry.space_group_name_H-M   'P 1'
#
loop_
_entity.id
_entity.type
_entity.pdbx_description
1 polymer ?
#
loop_
_entity_poly.entity_id
_entity_poly.type
_entity_poly.pdbx_seq_one_letter_code
_entity_poly.pdbx_strand_id
1 'polypeptide(L)' 'MKIGTCVKGENLISELPSIIEHGFETVEVYFDRGLSGIDLVSLAKKAAEISENKVSFSSIGIYVNPLQRRERRQEVET' A
#
# COMPACT_ATOMS: atom_id res chain seq x y z
N MET A 1 21.13 -2.89 -3.88
CA MET A 1 20.29 -1.67 -3.97
C MET A 1 19.12 -2.05 -4.86
N LYS A 2 17.88 -1.92 -4.38
CA LYS A 2 16.68 -2.27 -5.15
C LYS A 2 16.09 -1.02 -5.80
N ILE A 3 15.60 -1.12 -7.03
CA ILE A 3 14.81 -0.07 -7.67
C ILE A 3 13.35 -0.26 -7.27
N GLY A 4 12.73 0.78 -6.70
CA GLY A 4 11.36 0.71 -6.19
C GLY A 4 10.46 1.84 -6.63
N THR A 5 9.17 1.68 -6.35
CA THR A 5 8.12 2.67 -6.64
C THR A 5 7.14 2.80 -5.47
N CYS A 6 6.35 3.87 -5.46
CA CYS A 6 5.31 4.14 -4.46
C CYS A 6 3.92 4.06 -5.09
N VAL A 7 3.01 3.35 -4.43
CA VAL A 7 1.66 3.07 -4.96
C VAL A 7 0.61 3.38 -3.91
N LYS A 8 -0.52 3.96 -4.35
CA LYS A 8 -1.68 4.13 -3.47
C LYS A 8 -2.29 2.78 -3.11
N GLY A 9 -2.64 2.58 -1.84
CA GLY A 9 -3.22 1.33 -1.36
C GLY A 9 -4.48 0.92 -2.14
N GLU A 10 -5.31 1.88 -2.53
CA GLU A 10 -6.51 1.69 -3.36
C GLU A 10 -6.20 1.09 -4.74
N ASN A 11 -5.02 1.41 -5.29
CA ASN A 11 -4.63 1.02 -6.64
C ASN A 11 -3.66 -0.16 -6.66
N LEU A 12 -3.17 -0.59 -5.49
CA LEU A 12 -2.09 -1.58 -5.39
C LEU A 12 -2.37 -2.82 -6.25
N ILE A 13 -3.55 -3.41 -6.11
CA ILE A 13 -3.92 -4.65 -6.80
C ILE A 13 -3.96 -4.49 -8.32
N SER A 14 -4.43 -3.36 -8.82
CA SER A 14 -4.49 -3.09 -10.27
C SER A 14 -3.14 -2.72 -10.87
N GLU A 15 -2.27 -2.05 -10.11
CA GLU A 15 -0.98 -1.58 -10.61
C GLU A 15 0.14 -2.62 -10.47
N LEU A 16 0.04 -3.57 -9.54
CA LEU A 16 1.08 -4.55 -9.24
C LEU A 16 1.57 -5.36 -10.45
N PRO A 17 0.71 -5.86 -11.38
CA PRO A 17 1.18 -6.55 -12.57
C PRO A 17 2.07 -5.66 -13.46
N SER A 18 1.70 -4.40 -13.64
CA SER A 18 2.47 -3.44 -14.44
C SER A 18 3.80 -3.10 -13.77
N ILE A 19 3.82 -2.95 -12.45
CA ILE A 19 5.03 -2.71 -11.67
C ILE A 19 6.04 -3.84 -11.85
N ILE A 20 5.56 -5.08 -11.81
CA ILE A 20 6.39 -6.28 -12.03
C ILE A 20 6.91 -6.30 -13.48
N GLU A 21 6.05 -6.05 -14.46
CA GLU A 21 6.42 -6.02 -15.88
C GLU A 21 7.51 -4.97 -16.19
N HIS A 22 7.47 -3.82 -15.52
CA HIS A 22 8.46 -2.75 -15.68
C HIS A 22 9.76 -2.97 -14.88
N GLY A 23 9.86 -4.08 -14.13
CA GLY A 23 11.11 -4.49 -13.46
C GLY A 23 11.38 -3.82 -12.12
N PHE A 24 10.37 -3.25 -11.44
CA PHE A 24 10.56 -2.78 -10.07
C PHE A 24 10.73 -3.96 -9.10
N GLU A 25 11.68 -3.83 -8.17
CA GLU A 25 12.05 -4.87 -7.21
C GLU A 25 11.42 -4.65 -5.83
N THR A 26 10.95 -3.42 -5.56
CA THR A 26 10.28 -3.10 -4.30
C THR A 26 9.17 -2.05 -4.41
N VAL A 27 8.16 -2.17 -3.57
CA VAL A 27 7.01 -1.27 -3.51
C VAL A 27 6.83 -0.73 -2.09
N GLU A 28 6.68 0.58 -1.99
CA GLU A 28 6.08 1.26 -0.85
C GLU A 28 4.59 1.47 -1.11
N VAL A 29 3.74 1.06 -0.16
CA VAL A 29 2.29 1.26 -0.23
C VAL A 29 1.92 2.45 0.65
N TYR A 30 1.16 3.41 0.13
CA TYR A 30 0.71 4.54 0.93
C TYR A 30 -0.79 4.81 0.85
N PHE A 31 -1.32 5.39 1.92
CA PHE A 31 -2.73 5.78 2.08
C PHE A 31 -2.76 7.26 2.47
N ASP A 32 -3.17 8.14 1.57
CA ASP A 32 -3.11 9.59 1.77
C ASP A 32 -4.28 10.17 2.60
N ARG A 33 -5.28 9.33 2.92
CA ARG A 33 -6.52 9.73 3.60
C ARG A 33 -7.00 8.70 4.64
N GLY A 34 -6.08 7.96 5.24
CA GLY A 34 -6.39 6.79 6.06
C GLY A 34 -6.78 5.58 5.21
N LEU A 35 -7.13 4.47 5.85
CA LEU A 35 -7.44 3.21 5.19
C LEU A 35 -8.78 3.26 4.45
N SER A 36 -9.70 4.16 4.83
CA SER A 36 -10.99 4.33 4.15
C SER A 36 -11.78 3.02 3.98
N GLY A 37 -11.71 2.13 4.98
CA GLY A 37 -12.37 0.82 4.97
C GLY A 37 -11.58 -0.31 4.29
N ILE A 38 -10.35 -0.06 3.85
CA ILE A 38 -9.45 -1.10 3.34
C ILE A 38 -8.96 -1.98 4.49
N ASP A 39 -9.21 -3.28 4.35
CA ASP A 39 -8.66 -4.31 5.22
C ASP A 39 -7.24 -4.69 4.77
N LEU A 40 -6.24 -4.31 5.58
CA LEU A 40 -4.83 -4.54 5.26
C LEU A 40 -4.47 -6.02 5.14
N VAL A 41 -5.12 -6.90 5.91
CA VAL A 41 -4.85 -8.34 5.87
C VAL A 41 -5.28 -8.93 4.53
N SER A 42 -6.48 -8.60 4.05
CA SER A 42 -7.01 -8.99 2.75
C SER A 42 -6.20 -8.40 1.61
N LEU A 43 -5.81 -7.13 1.72
CA LEU A 43 -4.95 -6.47 0.74
C LEU A 43 -3.59 -7.18 0.64
N ALA A 44 -2.96 -7.48 1.77
CA ALA A 44 -1.67 -8.16 1.82
C ALA A 44 -1.73 -9.57 1.21
N LYS A 45 -2.79 -10.34 1.47
CA LYS A 45 -2.99 -11.67 0.86
C LYS A 45 -3.08 -11.59 -0.67
N LYS A 46 -3.92 -10.70 -1.18
CA LYS A 46 -4.09 -10.51 -2.63
C LYS A 46 -2.79 -10.00 -3.29
N ALA A 47 -2.10 -9.08 -2.64
CA ALA A 47 -0.82 -8.57 -3.12
C ALA A 47 0.25 -9.67 -3.15
N ALA A 48 0.30 -10.54 -2.13
CA ALA A 48 1.21 -11.68 -2.11
C ALA A 48 0.92 -12.66 -3.26
N GLU A 49 -0.35 -13.00 -3.47
CA GLU A 49 -0.79 -13.88 -4.58
C GLU A 49 -0.38 -13.33 -5.95
N ILE A 50 -0.62 -12.04 -6.21
CA ILE A 50 -0.28 -11.41 -7.51
C ILE A 50 1.23 -11.23 -7.67
N SER A 51 1.93 -10.90 -6.59
CA SER A 51 3.37 -10.65 -6.65
C SER A 51 4.18 -11.89 -6.97
N GLU A 52 3.73 -13.08 -6.54
CA GLU A 52 4.47 -14.35 -6.66
C GLU A 52 5.95 -14.23 -6.22
N ASN A 53 6.24 -13.38 -5.22
CA ASN A 53 7.60 -13.02 -4.76
C ASN A 53 8.51 -12.31 -5.80
N LYS A 54 7.96 -11.83 -6.93
CA LYS A 54 8.71 -11.06 -7.95
C LYS A 54 9.04 -9.63 -7.50
N VAL A 55 8.28 -9.12 -6.53
CA VAL A 55 8.49 -7.79 -5.92
C VAL A 55 8.37 -7.89 -4.40
N SER A 56 9.10 -7.04 -3.68
CA SER A 56 9.11 -6.99 -2.22
C SER A 56 8.44 -5.72 -1.67
N PHE A 57 7.79 -5.79 -0.51
CA PHE A 57 7.16 -4.63 0.12
C PHE A 57 8.11 -4.01 1.15
N SER A 58 8.48 -2.74 0.96
CA SER A 58 9.47 -2.07 1.83
C SER A 58 8.84 -1.38 3.04
N SER A 59 7.65 -0.81 2.86
CA SER A 59 7.02 0.09 3.82
C SER A 59 5.53 0.23 3.54
N ILE A 60 4.78 0.56 4.60
CA ILE A 60 3.40 1.02 4.53
C ILE A 60 3.30 2.39 5.19
N GLY A 61 2.85 3.40 4.45
CA GLY A 61 2.63 4.76 4.93
C GLY A 61 1.15 5.04 5.08
N ILE A 62 0.66 5.29 6.29
CA ILE A 62 -0.74 5.68 6.53
C ILE A 62 -0.75 7.13 7.00
N TYR A 63 -1.21 8.01 6.11
CA TYR A 63 -1.32 9.43 6.39
C TYR A 63 -2.77 9.78 6.72
N VAL A 64 -2.93 10.43 7.86
CA VAL A 64 -4.19 11.07 8.24
C VAL A 64 -3.86 12.46 8.75
N ASN A 65 -4.78 13.38 8.47
CA ASN A 65 -4.76 14.69 9.10
C ASN A 65 -5.74 14.69 10.29
N PRO A 66 -5.27 14.38 11.51
CA PRO A 66 -6.13 14.31 12.69
C PRO A 66 -6.71 15.68 13.09
N LEU A 67 -6.17 16.79 12.56
CA LEU A 67 -6.69 18.13 12.78
C LEU A 67 -7.89 18.44 11.86
N GLN A 68 -7.91 17.87 10.65
CA GLN A 68 -8.98 18.07 9.66
C GLN A 68 -10.09 17.01 9.73
N ARG A 69 -9.79 15.81 10.24
CA ARG A 69 -10.71 14.65 10.23
C ARG A 69 -10.64 13.90 11.57
N ARG A 70 -11.30 14.43 12.60
CA ARG A 70 -11.34 13.78 13.93
C ARG A 70 -11.89 12.35 13.88
N GLU A 71 -12.83 12.07 12.99
CA GLU A 71 -13.39 10.73 12.77
C GLU A 71 -12.36 9.68 12.32
N ARG A 72 -11.25 10.09 11.67
CA ARG A 72 -10.25 9.18 11.09
C ARG A 72 -9.02 8.99 11.98
N ARG A 73 -8.99 9.60 13.17
CA ARG A 73 -7.92 9.39 14.16
C ARG A 73 -7.76 7.93 14.56
N GLN A 74 -8.89 7.26 14.76
CA GLN A 74 -8.92 5.87 15.25
C GLN A 74 -8.22 4.90 14.30
N GLU A 75 -8.10 5.24 13.01
CA GLU A 75 -7.43 4.40 12.01
C GLU A 75 -5.90 4.35 12.17
N VAL A 76 -5.30 5.26 12.95
CA VAL A 76 -3.83 5.30 13.18
C VAL A 76 -3.42 5.37 14.65
N GLU A 77 -4.36 5.53 15.58
CA GLU A 77 -4.10 5.57 17.02
C GLU A 77 -4.06 4.15 17.65
N THR A 78 -3.84 3.10 16.86
CA THR A 78 -3.82 1.69 17.31
C THR A 78 -2.47 1.26 17.88
#